data_AF-A0AA42HRC6-F1
#
_entry.id   AF-A0AA42HRC6-F1
#
_cell.length_a   1.000
_cell.length_b   1.000
_cell.length_c   1.000
_cell.angle_alpha   90.00
_cell.angle_beta   90.00
_cell.angle_gamma   90.00
#
_symmetry.space_group_name_H-M   'P 1'
#
loop_
_entity.id
_entity.type
_entity.pdbx_description
1 polymer ?
#
loop_
_entity_poly.entity_id
_entity_poly.type
_entity_poly.pdbx_seq_one_letter_code
_entity_poly.pdbx_strand_id
1 'polypeptide(L)'
;MTSSKLIAFSLCLGASGWALAAEPLLTPQALSPLLQQPGVRVIDIRDPKAFAAQHIPGAVNAPYGQWRGPATNPGELPDHDKLVALVQKLGLTAATHAVVVSTGKDATDFGAMARVYWTLKSLGLTELSIVNGGMQAWQQAQLPLSTTPVQVAPSTYAPTFDATWLSTREDVQQSLKLSNAVLVDSRPDAFYQGKTQAPAAKLAGTLPGAVQLDFNQWFEPKTALFVDKAKAQAIAAQIQVPSGQGAVAFCNTGHWAATDWFGMSEVAGMPHVKLYAGSMVDWTQQPDYPALQNAPGRGEQLMRATQQWWQRKFN
;
A
#
# COMPACT_ATOMS: atom_id res chain seq x y z
N MET A 1 -47.98 -0.60 62.17
CA MET A 1 -47.20 -1.80 61.80
C MET A 1 -47.85 -2.33 60.53
N THR A 2 -47.30 -2.26 59.33
CA THR A 2 -45.95 -2.58 58.81
C THR A 2 -45.72 -1.80 57.51
N SER A 3 -44.54 -1.19 57.34
CA SER A 3 -44.18 -0.43 56.13
C SER A 3 -43.25 -1.26 55.24
N SER A 4 -43.66 -1.52 54.00
CA SER A 4 -42.90 -2.26 52.99
C SER A 4 -41.79 -1.41 52.39
N LYS A 5 -40.54 -1.89 52.44
CA LYS A 5 -39.41 -1.31 51.71
C LYS A 5 -39.21 -2.07 50.40
N LEU A 6 -39.41 -1.40 49.27
CA LEU A 6 -39.01 -1.86 47.95
C LEU A 6 -37.51 -1.55 47.75
N ILE A 7 -36.71 -2.59 47.53
CA ILE A 7 -35.30 -2.47 47.13
C ILE A 7 -35.28 -2.53 45.60
N ALA A 8 -34.93 -1.42 44.96
CA ALA A 8 -34.71 -1.36 43.52
C ALA A 8 -33.27 -1.82 43.21
N PHE A 9 -33.14 -2.92 42.48
CA PHE A 9 -31.87 -3.40 41.92
C PHE A 9 -31.65 -2.68 40.59
N SER A 10 -30.72 -1.72 40.53
CA SER A 10 -30.25 -1.16 39.26
C SER A 10 -29.29 -2.16 38.61
N LEU A 11 -29.75 -2.82 37.54
CA LEU A 11 -28.86 -3.52 36.61
C LEU A 11 -28.08 -2.48 35.80
N CYS A 12 -26.80 -2.28 36.13
CA CYS A 12 -25.84 -1.69 35.21
C CYS A 12 -25.51 -2.73 34.12
N LEU A 13 -26.20 -2.66 32.99
CA LEU A 13 -25.78 -3.32 31.76
C LEU A 13 -24.56 -2.57 31.22
N GLY A 14 -23.37 -3.02 31.60
CA GLY A 14 -22.13 -2.62 30.94
C GLY A 14 -22.14 -3.17 29.52
N ALA A 15 -22.34 -2.30 28.53
CA ALA A 15 -22.08 -2.65 27.14
C ALA A 15 -20.56 -2.80 26.97
N SER A 16 -20.06 -4.02 27.08
CA SER A 16 -18.74 -4.38 26.59
C SER A 16 -18.79 -4.29 25.05
N GLY A 17 -18.52 -3.08 24.53
CA GLY A 17 -18.33 -2.87 23.11
C GLY A 17 -17.10 -3.66 22.68
N TRP A 18 -17.33 -4.69 21.86
CA TRP A 18 -16.25 -5.29 21.09
C TRP A 18 -15.73 -4.18 20.18
N ALA A 19 -14.52 -3.70 20.39
CA ALA A 19 -13.89 -2.80 19.44
C ALA A 19 -13.75 -3.59 18.13
N LEU A 20 -14.57 -3.24 17.13
CA LEU A 20 -14.40 -3.77 15.78
C LEU A 20 -13.02 -3.33 15.29
N ALA A 21 -12.26 -4.25 14.69
CA ALA A 21 -10.98 -3.93 14.07
C ALA A 21 -11.16 -2.82 13.02
N ALA A 22 -10.19 -1.92 12.91
CA ALA A 22 -10.23 -0.84 11.92
C ALA A 22 -10.49 -1.37 10.51
N GLU A 23 -11.37 -0.69 9.79
CA GLU A 23 -11.56 -0.95 8.37
C GLU A 23 -10.33 -0.43 7.60
N PRO A 24 -9.76 -1.21 6.68
CA PRO A 24 -8.53 -0.82 5.97
C PRO A 24 -8.74 0.39 5.06
N LEU A 25 -9.98 0.70 4.69
CA LEU A 25 -10.34 1.75 3.75
C LEU A 25 -11.50 2.57 4.31
N LEU A 26 -11.26 3.85 4.61
CA LEU A 26 -12.26 4.76 5.18
C LEU A 26 -12.70 5.78 4.13
N THR A 27 -14.00 6.05 4.07
CA THR A 27 -14.50 7.25 3.39
C THR A 27 -14.15 8.49 4.21
N PRO A 28 -14.06 9.68 3.60
CA PRO A 28 -13.88 10.93 4.34
C PRO A 28 -14.93 11.12 5.46
N GLN A 29 -16.19 10.78 5.18
CA GLN A 29 -17.29 10.87 6.14
C GLN A 29 -17.11 9.90 7.32
N ALA A 30 -16.57 8.70 7.09
CA ALA A 30 -16.28 7.73 8.15
C ALA A 30 -15.09 8.18 9.01
N LEU A 31 -14.06 8.80 8.42
CA LEU A 31 -12.90 9.30 9.16
C LEU A 31 -13.22 10.55 10.00
N SER A 32 -14.06 11.46 9.50
CA SER A 32 -14.35 12.74 10.15
C SER A 32 -14.68 12.65 11.66
N PRO A 33 -15.61 11.79 12.12
CA PRO A 33 -15.88 11.65 13.55
C PRO A 33 -14.73 11.01 14.35
N LEU A 34 -13.86 10.22 13.70
CA LEU A 34 -12.71 9.58 14.35
C LEU A 34 -11.61 10.58 14.70
N LEU A 35 -11.53 11.72 14.01
CA LEU A 35 -10.49 12.74 14.27
C LEU A 35 -10.53 13.32 15.70
N GLN A 36 -11.67 13.21 16.39
CA GLN A 36 -11.83 13.66 17.78
C GLN A 36 -11.43 12.59 18.80
N GLN A 37 -11.18 11.35 18.36
CA GLN A 37 -10.84 10.26 19.25
C GLN A 37 -9.34 10.29 19.59
N PRO A 38 -8.97 10.08 20.87
CA PRO A 38 -7.58 9.90 21.22
C PRO A 38 -7.05 8.64 20.53
N GLY A 39 -5.81 8.70 20.04
CA GLY A 39 -5.14 7.54 19.43
C GLY A 39 -5.33 7.39 17.92
N VAL A 40 -6.09 8.27 17.26
CA VAL A 40 -6.12 8.35 15.78
C VAL A 40 -5.01 9.27 15.29
N ARG A 41 -4.22 8.80 14.31
CA ARG A 41 -3.15 9.58 13.69
C ARG A 41 -3.29 9.57 12.17
N VAL A 42 -3.68 10.71 11.62
CA VAL A 42 -3.66 10.92 10.17
C VAL A 42 -2.24 11.27 9.71
N ILE A 43 -1.69 10.48 8.80
CA ILE A 43 -0.36 10.65 8.21
C ILE A 43 -0.54 11.10 6.76
N ASP A 44 -0.26 12.37 6.51
CA ASP A 44 -0.28 12.96 5.18
C ASP A 44 1.08 12.77 4.49
N ILE A 45 1.08 11.98 3.43
CA ILE A 45 2.30 11.57 2.72
C ILE A 45 2.61 12.45 1.49
N ARG A 46 1.85 13.54 1.30
CA ARG A 46 2.13 14.54 0.26
C ARG A 46 3.39 15.34 0.60
N ASP A 47 3.88 16.11 -0.37
CA ASP A 47 5.00 17.01 -0.14
C ASP A 47 4.64 18.10 0.90
N PRO A 48 5.64 18.65 1.62
CA PRO A 48 5.38 19.62 2.69
C PRO A 48 4.64 20.89 2.24
N LYS A 49 4.81 21.31 0.97
CA LYS A 49 4.15 22.50 0.44
C LYS A 49 2.66 22.25 0.24
N ALA A 50 2.29 21.11 -0.35
CA ALA A 50 0.89 20.70 -0.50
C ALA A 50 0.21 20.51 0.86
N PHE A 51 0.89 19.92 1.84
CA PHE A 51 0.41 19.78 3.21
C PHE A 51 0.19 21.14 3.89
N ALA A 52 1.18 22.04 3.85
CA ALA A 52 1.11 23.35 4.50
C ALA A 52 0.01 24.25 3.90
N ALA A 53 -0.29 24.10 2.61
CA ALA A 53 -1.37 24.84 1.97
C ALA A 53 -2.75 24.46 2.53
N GLN A 54 -2.99 23.18 2.80
CA GLN A 54 -4.20 22.64 3.43
C GLN A 54 -4.04 21.14 3.69
N HIS A 55 -4.55 20.66 4.82
CA HIS A 55 -4.54 19.25 5.21
C HIS A 55 -5.75 18.91 6.09
N ILE A 56 -5.97 17.60 6.34
CA ILE A 56 -6.97 17.12 7.30
C ILE A 56 -6.60 17.63 8.70
N PRO A 57 -7.52 18.23 9.49
CA PRO A 57 -7.23 18.69 10.85
C PRO A 57 -6.58 17.61 11.71
N GLY A 58 -5.50 17.96 12.42
CA GLY A 58 -4.75 17.02 13.27
C GLY A 58 -3.76 16.12 12.55
N ALA A 59 -3.70 16.16 11.22
CA ALA A 59 -2.75 15.36 10.44
C ALA A 59 -1.30 15.81 10.65
N VAL A 60 -0.38 14.86 10.57
CA VAL A 60 1.07 15.10 10.52
C VAL A 60 1.61 14.81 9.13
N ASN A 61 2.66 15.52 8.72
CA ASN A 61 3.29 15.31 7.42
C ASN A 61 4.48 14.35 7.49
N ALA A 62 4.43 13.29 6.69
CA ALA A 62 5.53 12.35 6.48
C ALA A 62 5.61 11.98 4.99
N PRO A 63 6.23 12.82 4.15
CA PRO A 63 6.28 12.64 2.70
C PRO A 63 6.68 11.23 2.28
N TYR A 64 6.04 10.70 1.22
CA TYR A 64 6.18 9.32 0.75
C TYR A 64 7.63 8.82 0.63
N GLY A 65 8.56 9.70 0.23
CA GLY A 65 9.99 9.38 0.11
C GLY A 65 10.69 8.98 1.42
N GLN A 66 10.07 9.19 2.59
CA GLN A 66 10.60 8.73 3.88
C GLN A 66 10.25 7.27 4.19
N TRP A 67 9.33 6.65 3.42
CA TRP A 67 8.80 5.31 3.67
C TRP A 67 9.33 4.25 2.70
N ARG A 68 10.10 4.66 1.69
CA ARG A 68 10.66 3.81 0.64
C ARG A 68 12.05 4.31 0.26
N GLY A 69 12.84 3.46 -0.36
CA GLY A 69 14.19 3.83 -0.83
C GLY A 69 15.23 2.80 -0.44
N PRO A 70 16.51 3.03 -0.77
CA PRO A 70 17.11 4.30 -1.20
C PRO A 70 16.82 4.72 -2.65
N ALA A 71 17.28 5.90 -3.09
CA ALA A 71 17.05 6.41 -4.45
C ALA A 71 17.55 5.49 -5.58
N THR A 72 18.59 4.69 -5.30
CA THR A 72 19.16 3.69 -6.22
C THR A 72 18.23 2.51 -6.45
N ASN A 73 17.40 2.17 -5.47
CA ASN A 73 16.32 1.21 -5.63
C ASN A 73 15.10 1.69 -4.83
N PRO A 74 14.23 2.51 -5.44
CA PRO A 74 13.11 3.07 -4.71
C PRO A 74 12.08 1.99 -4.32
N GLY A 75 12.20 0.74 -4.81
CA GLY A 75 11.38 -0.39 -4.36
C GLY A 75 11.79 -0.96 -3.00
N GLU A 76 13.01 -0.67 -2.52
CA GLU A 76 13.48 -1.14 -1.21
C GLU A 76 12.82 -0.42 -0.03
N LEU A 77 13.06 -0.96 1.16
CA LEU A 77 12.75 -0.34 2.42
C LEU A 77 13.92 0.52 2.90
N PRO A 78 13.67 1.69 3.53
CA PRO A 78 14.69 2.38 4.28
C PRO A 78 15.27 1.49 5.40
N ASP A 79 16.48 1.82 5.86
CA ASP A 79 17.09 1.16 7.02
C ASP A 79 16.11 1.12 8.21
N HIS A 80 16.08 0.00 8.92
CA HIS A 80 15.14 -0.24 10.01
C HIS A 80 15.18 0.88 11.08
N ASP A 81 16.36 1.34 11.47
CA ASP A 81 16.52 2.44 12.43
C ASP A 81 15.89 3.76 11.94
N LYS A 82 15.91 4.03 10.63
CA LYS A 82 15.27 5.22 10.05
C LYS A 82 13.76 5.10 10.10
N LEU A 83 13.21 3.91 9.85
CA LEU A 83 11.79 3.65 9.98
C LEU A 83 11.31 3.76 11.43
N VAL A 84 12.07 3.22 12.38
CA VAL A 84 11.78 3.36 13.82
C VAL A 84 11.79 4.84 14.23
N ALA A 85 12.83 5.58 13.85
CA ALA A 85 12.92 7.01 14.15
C ALA A 85 11.75 7.81 13.54
N LEU A 86 11.31 7.46 12.33
CA LEU A 86 10.16 8.08 11.68
C LEU A 86 8.87 7.80 12.44
N VAL A 87 8.59 6.53 12.75
CA VAL A 87 7.40 6.11 13.51
C VAL A 87 7.36 6.78 14.89
N GLN A 88 8.51 6.85 15.58
CA GLN A 88 8.64 7.55 16.86
C GLN A 88 8.34 9.04 16.71
N LYS A 89 8.94 9.72 15.73
CA LYS A 89 8.69 11.15 15.46
C LYS A 89 7.21 11.45 15.20
N LEU A 90 6.47 10.52 14.62
CA LEU A 90 5.03 10.64 14.36
C LEU A 90 4.16 10.31 15.58
N GLY A 91 4.78 9.96 16.72
CA GLY A 91 4.12 9.59 17.97
C GLY A 91 3.31 8.31 17.87
N LEU A 92 3.63 7.44 16.92
CA LEU A 92 2.92 6.19 16.69
C LEU A 92 3.29 5.15 17.74
N THR A 93 2.32 4.33 18.14
CA THR A 93 2.49 3.17 19.01
C THR A 93 1.71 1.99 18.43
N ALA A 94 1.89 0.78 18.98
CA ALA A 94 1.10 -0.39 18.58
C ALA A 94 -0.42 -0.20 18.71
N ALA A 95 -0.88 0.67 19.62
CA ALA A 95 -2.29 0.97 19.84
C ALA A 95 -2.82 2.13 18.99
N THR A 96 -1.97 2.79 18.21
CA THR A 96 -2.37 3.95 17.39
C THR A 96 -3.13 3.48 16.16
N HIS A 97 -4.32 4.04 15.93
CA HIS A 97 -5.03 3.92 14.66
C HIS A 97 -4.39 4.87 13.64
N ALA A 98 -3.50 4.34 12.80
CA ALA A 98 -2.81 5.14 11.80
C ALA A 98 -3.60 5.16 10.48
N VAL A 99 -3.90 6.38 10.00
CA VAL A 99 -4.69 6.60 8.79
C VAL A 99 -3.83 7.33 7.76
N VAL A 100 -3.59 6.72 6.60
CA VAL A 100 -2.71 7.26 5.57
C VAL A 100 -3.51 8.04 4.53
N VAL A 101 -3.01 9.22 4.12
CA VAL A 101 -3.63 10.05 3.07
C VAL A 101 -2.59 10.64 2.12
N SER A 102 -2.88 10.57 0.81
CA SER A 102 -2.16 11.27 -0.26
C SER A 102 -3.12 12.21 -1.00
N THR A 103 -2.72 12.69 -2.19
CA THR A 103 -3.51 13.62 -2.99
C THR A 103 -4.86 13.04 -3.40
N GLY A 104 -4.92 11.77 -3.79
CA GLY A 104 -6.09 11.15 -4.40
C GLY A 104 -6.27 11.53 -5.87
N LYS A 105 -5.17 11.80 -6.59
CA LYS A 105 -5.23 12.31 -7.97
C LYS A 105 -5.72 11.27 -8.98
N ASP A 106 -5.24 10.05 -8.86
CA ASP A 106 -5.52 8.93 -9.76
C ASP A 106 -5.19 7.60 -9.05
N ALA A 107 -5.45 6.49 -9.74
CA ALA A 107 -5.16 5.14 -9.26
C ALA A 107 -3.66 4.92 -8.94
N THR A 108 -2.75 5.62 -9.60
CA THR A 108 -1.31 5.49 -9.31
C THR A 108 -0.99 6.09 -7.95
N ASP A 109 -1.51 7.28 -7.63
CA ASP A 109 -1.26 7.93 -6.34
C ASP A 109 -1.65 7.05 -5.13
N PHE A 110 -2.70 6.22 -5.25
CA PHE A 110 -3.10 5.27 -4.21
C PHE A 110 -1.99 4.29 -3.82
N GLY A 111 -1.14 3.88 -4.78
CA GLY A 111 -0.02 2.97 -4.51
C GLY A 111 0.96 3.53 -3.47
N ALA A 112 1.05 4.86 -3.30
CA ALA A 112 1.86 5.45 -2.24
C ALA A 112 1.24 5.21 -0.86
N MET A 113 -0.07 5.40 -0.73
CA MET A 113 -0.79 5.15 0.52
C MET A 113 -0.73 3.68 0.90
N ALA A 114 -0.99 2.78 -0.05
CA ALA A 114 -0.92 1.33 0.14
C ALA A 114 0.49 0.87 0.54
N ARG A 115 1.54 1.47 -0.05
CA ARG A 115 2.92 1.16 0.31
C ARG A 115 3.25 1.58 1.74
N VAL A 116 2.81 2.76 2.18
CA VAL A 116 3.02 3.22 3.57
C VAL A 116 2.22 2.37 4.55
N TYR A 117 0.97 2.03 4.22
CA TYR A 117 0.15 1.08 5.01
C TYR A 117 0.88 -0.24 5.21
N TRP A 118 1.41 -0.85 4.13
CA TRP A 118 2.16 -2.10 4.19
C TRP A 118 3.39 -2.01 5.10
N THR A 119 4.13 -0.89 5.02
CA THR A 119 5.29 -0.65 5.89
C THR A 119 4.87 -0.52 7.35
N LEU A 120 3.80 0.22 7.66
CA LEU A 120 3.28 0.37 9.03
C LEU A 120 2.78 -0.96 9.60
N LYS A 121 2.09 -1.77 8.79
CA LYS A 121 1.64 -3.12 9.17
C LYS A 121 2.84 -4.01 9.52
N SER A 122 3.86 -3.98 8.68
CA SER A 122 5.12 -4.71 8.91
C SER A 122 5.91 -4.17 10.10
N LEU A 123 5.62 -2.96 10.58
CA LEU A 123 6.16 -2.39 11.83
C LEU A 123 5.22 -2.62 13.03
N GLY A 124 4.29 -3.57 12.91
CA GLY A 124 3.47 -4.05 14.02
C GLY A 124 2.24 -3.20 14.36
N LEU A 125 1.87 -2.20 13.55
CA LEU A 125 0.59 -1.50 13.72
C LEU A 125 -0.55 -2.38 13.20
N THR A 126 -1.60 -2.54 14.00
CA THR A 126 -2.76 -3.37 13.66
C THR A 126 -4.00 -2.57 13.28
N GLU A 127 -4.17 -1.38 13.87
CA GLU A 127 -5.26 -0.46 13.53
C GLU A 127 -4.80 0.47 12.40
N LEU A 128 -5.12 0.11 11.16
CA LEU A 128 -4.64 0.81 9.97
C LEU A 128 -5.77 1.11 8.99
N SER A 129 -5.73 2.29 8.38
CA SER A 129 -6.66 2.66 7.32
C SER A 129 -6.02 3.55 6.26
N ILE A 130 -6.63 3.61 5.08
CA ILE A 130 -6.37 4.59 4.01
C ILE A 130 -7.61 5.44 3.80
N VAL A 131 -7.44 6.74 3.55
CA VAL A 131 -8.54 7.62 3.10
C VAL A 131 -8.86 7.33 1.63
N ASN A 132 -10.02 6.73 1.36
CA ASN A 132 -10.44 6.39 0.01
C ASN A 132 -10.62 7.65 -0.84
N GLY A 133 -9.90 7.73 -1.96
CA GLY A 133 -9.86 8.91 -2.82
C GLY A 133 -9.02 10.08 -2.29
N GLY A 134 -8.27 9.88 -1.20
CA GLY A 134 -7.29 10.85 -0.68
C GLY A 134 -7.86 12.23 -0.33
N MET A 135 -7.00 13.25 -0.40
CA MET A 135 -7.38 14.64 -0.13
C MET A 135 -8.43 15.20 -1.11
N GLN A 136 -8.44 14.75 -2.37
CA GLN A 136 -9.47 15.17 -3.32
C GLN A 136 -10.87 14.74 -2.86
N ALA A 137 -11.04 13.48 -2.44
CA ALA A 137 -12.31 13.02 -1.88
C ALA A 137 -12.67 13.75 -0.58
N TRP A 138 -11.70 14.04 0.28
CA TRP A 138 -11.92 14.83 1.50
C TRP A 138 -12.47 16.23 1.20
N GLN A 139 -11.89 16.92 0.22
CA GLN A 139 -12.35 18.24 -0.23
C GLN A 139 -13.72 18.19 -0.90
N GLN A 140 -13.97 17.18 -1.74
CA GLN A 140 -15.27 16.97 -2.38
C GLN A 140 -16.38 16.69 -1.36
N ALA A 141 -16.04 16.02 -0.25
CA ALA A 141 -16.94 15.82 0.87
C ALA A 141 -17.21 17.11 1.69
N GLN A 142 -16.59 18.24 1.34
CA GLN A 142 -16.73 19.53 2.01
C GLN A 142 -16.43 19.47 3.51
N LEU A 143 -15.50 18.60 3.90
CA LEU A 143 -15.10 18.42 5.29
C LEU A 143 -14.08 19.48 5.71
N PRO A 144 -13.95 19.76 7.03
CA PRO A 144 -13.04 20.77 7.54
C PRO A 144 -11.59 20.53 7.09
N LEU A 145 -10.88 21.63 6.83
CA LEU A 145 -9.46 21.67 6.47
C LEU A 145 -8.69 22.50 7.51
N SER A 146 -7.41 22.21 7.65
CA SER A 146 -6.48 22.95 8.52
C SER A 146 -5.27 23.43 7.72
N THR A 147 -4.68 24.52 8.16
CA THR A 147 -3.32 24.98 7.80
C THR A 147 -2.40 25.02 9.01
N THR A 148 -2.93 24.76 10.21
CA THR A 148 -2.19 24.79 11.46
C THR A 148 -1.44 23.48 11.65
N PRO A 149 -0.10 23.48 11.69
CA PRO A 149 0.66 22.28 11.97
C PRO A 149 0.42 21.82 13.42
N VAL A 150 0.32 20.51 13.62
CA VAL A 150 0.30 19.93 14.97
C VAL A 150 1.69 19.45 15.36
N GLN A 151 2.03 19.65 16.63
CA GLN A 151 3.21 19.02 17.22
C GLN A 151 2.79 17.72 17.91
N VAL A 152 3.61 16.68 17.73
CA VAL A 152 3.40 15.37 18.34
C VAL A 152 4.63 15.04 19.15
N ALA A 153 4.43 14.61 20.39
CA ALA A 153 5.51 14.10 21.21
C ALA A 153 6.02 12.79 20.60
N PRO A 154 7.34 12.63 20.41
CA PRO A 154 7.88 11.36 19.94
C PRO A 154 7.49 10.22 20.87
N SER A 155 7.13 9.07 20.32
CA SER A 155 6.86 7.86 21.12
C SER A 155 8.16 7.11 21.42
N THR A 156 8.09 6.15 22.35
CA THR A 156 9.16 5.18 22.61
C THR A 156 9.00 3.89 21.81
N TYR A 157 8.07 3.86 20.85
CA TYR A 157 7.74 2.66 20.10
C TYR A 157 8.92 2.25 19.20
N ALA A 158 9.47 1.05 19.42
CA ALA A 158 10.63 0.53 18.71
C ALA A 158 10.30 -0.86 18.13
N PRO A 159 9.45 -0.93 17.09
CA PRO A 159 9.04 -2.21 16.51
C PRO A 159 10.17 -2.87 15.74
N THR A 160 10.18 -4.21 15.75
CA THR A 160 10.94 -5.00 14.77
C THR A 160 10.12 -5.14 13.49
N PHE A 161 10.79 -5.16 12.34
CA PHE A 161 10.12 -5.39 11.07
C PHE A 161 9.69 -6.85 10.92
N ASP A 162 8.39 -7.09 10.73
CA ASP A 162 7.79 -8.38 10.45
C ASP A 162 7.81 -8.67 8.94
N ALA A 163 8.57 -9.69 8.55
CA ALA A 163 8.72 -10.10 7.16
C ALA A 163 7.55 -10.94 6.62
N THR A 164 6.47 -11.16 7.40
CA THR A 164 5.31 -11.96 6.99
C THR A 164 4.72 -11.55 5.65
N TRP A 165 4.64 -10.24 5.37
CA TRP A 165 4.09 -9.69 4.12
C TRP A 165 5.16 -9.33 3.09
N LEU A 166 6.44 -9.60 3.36
CA LEU A 166 7.55 -9.39 2.45
C LEU A 166 7.82 -10.66 1.63
N SER A 167 8.06 -10.46 0.35
CA SER A 167 8.71 -11.45 -0.51
C SER A 167 10.02 -10.84 -1.00
N THR A 168 11.15 -11.50 -0.77
CA THR A 168 12.44 -11.08 -1.31
C THR A 168 12.64 -11.59 -2.74
N ARG A 169 13.72 -11.18 -3.40
CA ARG A 169 14.09 -11.75 -4.69
C ARG A 169 14.30 -13.27 -4.59
N GLU A 170 14.96 -13.71 -3.52
CA GLU A 170 15.26 -15.12 -3.26
C GLU A 170 13.97 -15.92 -3.05
N ASP A 171 12.98 -15.37 -2.34
CA ASP A 171 11.64 -15.98 -2.21
C ASP A 171 10.97 -16.16 -3.57
N VAL A 172 11.06 -15.15 -4.45
CA VAL A 172 10.51 -15.22 -5.81
C VAL A 172 11.27 -16.26 -6.65
N GLN A 173 12.60 -16.32 -6.56
CA GLN A 173 13.40 -17.35 -7.24
C GLN A 173 13.00 -18.76 -6.79
N GLN A 174 12.80 -18.95 -5.49
CA GLN A 174 12.30 -20.21 -4.95
C GLN A 174 10.89 -20.51 -5.44
N SER A 175 10.01 -19.50 -5.50
CA SER A 175 8.64 -19.65 -6.00
C SER A 175 8.60 -20.10 -7.45
N LEU A 176 9.48 -19.58 -8.30
CA LEU A 176 9.61 -20.02 -9.69
C LEU A 176 10.09 -21.48 -9.80
N LYS A 177 10.96 -21.94 -8.89
CA LYS A 177 11.49 -23.30 -8.90
C LYS A 177 10.48 -24.33 -8.37
N LEU A 178 9.72 -23.96 -7.34
CA LEU A 178 8.83 -24.88 -6.62
C LEU A 178 7.36 -24.73 -6.99
N SER A 179 6.98 -23.67 -7.71
CA SER A 179 5.60 -23.33 -8.02
C SER A 179 4.69 -23.30 -6.77
N ASN A 180 5.19 -22.72 -5.68
CA ASN A 180 4.54 -22.67 -4.37
C ASN A 180 3.87 -21.32 -4.02
N ALA A 181 3.84 -20.39 -4.98
CA ALA A 181 3.08 -19.16 -4.89
C ALA A 181 2.67 -18.68 -6.29
N VAL A 182 1.52 -18.00 -6.38
CA VAL A 182 1.09 -17.32 -7.61
C VAL A 182 1.80 -15.97 -7.69
N LEU A 183 2.58 -15.75 -8.75
CA LEU A 183 3.21 -14.44 -8.99
C LEU A 183 2.19 -13.54 -9.71
N VAL A 184 1.93 -12.36 -9.16
CA VAL A 184 0.92 -11.41 -9.66
C VAL A 184 1.61 -10.16 -10.16
N ASP A 185 1.57 -9.93 -11.47
CA ASP A 185 2.13 -8.74 -12.12
C ASP A 185 1.10 -7.62 -12.16
N SER A 186 1.31 -6.59 -11.33
CA SER A 186 0.39 -5.48 -11.17
C SER A 186 0.44 -4.45 -12.28
N ARG A 187 1.32 -4.62 -13.27
CA ARG A 187 1.58 -3.60 -14.30
C ARG A 187 0.54 -3.68 -15.43
N PRO A 188 0.26 -2.54 -16.11
CA PRO A 188 -0.58 -2.54 -17.31
C PRO A 188 -0.07 -3.43 -18.44
N ASP A 189 -0.96 -3.81 -19.38
CA ASP A 189 -0.69 -4.80 -20.45
C ASP A 189 0.60 -4.53 -21.22
N ALA A 190 0.90 -3.27 -21.52
CA ALA A 190 2.11 -2.92 -22.26
C ALA A 190 3.40 -3.37 -21.54
N PHE A 191 3.44 -3.38 -20.21
CA PHE A 191 4.59 -3.89 -19.45
C PHE A 191 4.56 -5.42 -19.38
N TYR A 192 3.41 -6.01 -19.09
CA TYR A 192 3.24 -7.46 -18.96
C TYR A 192 3.59 -8.20 -20.27
N GLN A 193 3.19 -7.65 -21.42
CA GLN A 193 3.48 -8.17 -22.76
C GLN A 193 4.88 -7.79 -23.26
N GLY A 194 5.71 -7.14 -22.43
CA GLY A 194 7.05 -6.70 -22.83
C GLY A 194 7.08 -5.66 -23.96
N LYS A 195 5.97 -4.95 -24.22
CA LYS A 195 5.89 -3.84 -25.19
C LYS A 195 6.61 -2.58 -24.67
N THR A 196 6.73 -2.44 -23.35
CA THR A 196 7.51 -1.39 -22.68
C THR A 196 8.20 -1.91 -21.41
N GLN A 197 9.09 -1.11 -20.83
CA GLN A 197 9.76 -1.38 -19.56
C GLN A 197 9.94 -0.09 -18.76
N ALA A 198 10.10 -0.21 -17.44
CA ALA A 198 10.48 0.94 -16.62
C ALA A 198 11.91 1.38 -16.99
N PRO A 199 12.23 2.69 -16.97
CA PRO A 199 13.57 3.17 -17.32
C PRO A 199 14.71 2.54 -16.51
N ALA A 200 14.44 2.16 -15.25
CA ALA A 200 15.42 1.53 -14.36
C ALA A 200 15.49 0.00 -14.49
N ALA A 201 14.56 -0.65 -15.20
CA ALA A 201 14.63 -2.08 -15.47
C ALA A 201 15.56 -2.33 -16.68
N LYS A 202 16.38 -3.40 -16.62
CA LYS A 202 17.27 -3.75 -17.73
C LYS A 202 16.54 -4.45 -18.87
N LEU A 203 15.43 -5.14 -18.58
CA LEU A 203 14.66 -5.92 -19.54
C LEU A 203 13.16 -5.65 -19.47
N ALA A 204 12.49 -5.84 -20.62
CA ALA A 204 11.05 -5.89 -20.75
C ALA A 204 10.52 -7.34 -20.64
N GLY A 205 9.23 -7.48 -20.35
CA GLY A 205 8.57 -8.77 -20.11
C GLY A 205 8.16 -8.92 -18.65
N THR A 206 7.79 -10.14 -18.27
CA THR A 206 7.29 -10.50 -16.93
C THR A 206 7.97 -11.76 -16.39
N LEU A 207 7.78 -12.03 -15.10
CA LEU A 207 8.31 -13.23 -14.45
C LEU A 207 7.62 -14.49 -15.00
N PRO A 208 8.34 -15.61 -15.17
CA PRO A 208 7.74 -16.82 -15.72
C PRO A 208 6.55 -17.33 -14.91
N GLY A 209 5.43 -17.57 -15.59
CA GLY A 209 4.19 -18.09 -14.97
C GLY A 209 3.43 -17.03 -14.16
N ALA A 210 3.86 -15.77 -14.18
CA ALA A 210 3.10 -14.71 -13.54
C ALA A 210 1.75 -14.49 -14.24
N VAL A 211 0.72 -14.25 -13.44
CA VAL A 211 -0.60 -13.81 -13.93
C VAL A 211 -0.69 -12.30 -13.84
N GLN A 212 -1.31 -11.67 -14.82
CA GLN A 212 -1.49 -10.22 -14.80
C GLN A 212 -2.73 -9.85 -13.99
N LEU A 213 -2.57 -8.87 -13.11
CA LEU A 213 -3.67 -8.16 -12.47
C LEU A 213 -3.41 -6.67 -12.55
N ASP A 214 -3.85 -6.01 -13.62
CA ASP A 214 -3.61 -4.56 -13.75
C ASP A 214 -4.18 -3.81 -12.53
N PHE A 215 -3.31 -3.06 -11.82
CA PHE A 215 -3.69 -2.33 -10.60
C PHE A 215 -4.89 -1.39 -10.78
N ASN A 216 -5.16 -0.93 -12.01
CA ASN A 216 -6.31 -0.08 -12.31
C ASN A 216 -7.65 -0.77 -12.05
N GLN A 217 -7.70 -2.11 -12.01
CA GLN A 217 -8.94 -2.86 -11.75
C GLN A 217 -9.51 -2.58 -10.35
N TRP A 218 -8.68 -2.18 -9.39
CA TRP A 218 -9.09 -1.90 -8.01
C TRP A 218 -9.81 -0.57 -7.82
N PHE A 219 -10.03 0.20 -8.89
CA PHE A 219 -10.62 1.54 -8.80
C PHE A 219 -11.88 1.65 -9.65
N GLU A 220 -12.79 2.54 -9.22
CA GLU A 220 -13.88 2.95 -10.07
C GLU A 220 -13.35 3.67 -11.33
N PRO A 221 -13.91 3.39 -12.52
CA PRO A 221 -13.34 3.84 -13.78
C PRO A 221 -13.02 5.34 -13.81
N LYS A 222 -11.77 5.68 -14.13
CA LYS A 222 -11.26 7.07 -14.25
C LYS A 222 -11.30 7.86 -12.93
N THR A 223 -11.26 7.18 -11.78
CA THR A 223 -11.21 7.83 -10.46
C THR A 223 -10.04 7.31 -9.63
N ALA A 224 -9.82 7.92 -8.46
CA ALA A 224 -8.95 7.39 -7.41
C ALA A 224 -9.75 6.68 -6.29
N LEU A 225 -11.04 6.41 -6.50
CA LEU A 225 -11.89 5.72 -5.55
C LEU A 225 -11.68 4.22 -5.69
N PHE A 226 -11.17 3.59 -4.65
CA PHE A 226 -11.04 2.15 -4.55
C PHE A 226 -12.43 1.51 -4.51
N VAL A 227 -12.57 0.36 -5.15
CA VAL A 227 -13.82 -0.40 -5.22
C VAL A 227 -14.28 -0.88 -3.85
N ASP A 228 -15.57 -1.18 -3.72
CA ASP A 228 -16.10 -1.78 -2.50
C ASP A 228 -15.59 -3.22 -2.28
N LYS A 229 -15.86 -3.76 -1.09
CA LYS A 229 -15.43 -5.10 -0.69
C LYS A 229 -15.93 -6.21 -1.62
N ALA A 230 -17.17 -6.15 -2.09
CA ALA A 230 -17.74 -7.19 -2.94
C ALA A 230 -17.04 -7.23 -4.30
N LYS A 231 -16.79 -6.07 -4.90
CA LYS A 231 -16.05 -5.95 -6.16
C LYS A 231 -14.56 -6.28 -5.97
N ALA A 232 -13.96 -5.90 -4.85
CA ALA A 232 -12.60 -6.30 -4.49
C ALA A 232 -12.45 -7.84 -4.41
N GLN A 233 -13.42 -8.53 -3.79
CA GLN A 233 -13.45 -10.00 -3.74
C GLN A 233 -13.58 -10.63 -5.13
N ALA A 234 -14.40 -10.05 -6.01
CA ALA A 234 -14.52 -10.50 -7.39
C ALA A 234 -13.22 -10.32 -8.21
N ILE A 235 -12.51 -9.20 -8.00
CA ILE A 235 -11.20 -8.96 -8.63
C ILE A 235 -10.16 -9.95 -8.10
N ALA A 236 -10.08 -10.11 -6.77
CA ALA A 236 -9.14 -11.04 -6.14
C ALA A 236 -9.36 -12.49 -6.60
N ALA A 237 -10.60 -12.90 -6.86
CA ALA A 237 -10.94 -14.24 -7.33
C ALA A 237 -10.38 -14.58 -8.74
N GLN A 238 -9.91 -13.58 -9.51
CA GLN A 238 -9.16 -13.82 -10.75
C GLN A 238 -7.81 -14.50 -10.47
N ILE A 239 -7.27 -14.34 -9.27
CA ILE A 239 -6.00 -14.93 -8.82
C ILE A 239 -6.31 -16.26 -8.15
N GLN A 240 -6.23 -17.33 -8.93
CA GLN A 240 -6.50 -18.68 -8.47
C GLN A 240 -5.32 -19.24 -7.67
N VAL A 241 -5.31 -18.98 -6.36
CA VAL A 241 -4.28 -19.48 -5.45
C VAL A 241 -4.60 -20.93 -5.05
N PRO A 242 -3.71 -21.91 -5.33
CA PRO A 242 -3.91 -23.28 -4.87
C PRO A 242 -3.96 -23.37 -3.35
N SER A 243 -4.68 -24.37 -2.82
CA SER A 243 -4.78 -24.60 -1.37
C SER A 243 -3.39 -24.75 -0.74
N GLY A 244 -3.15 -24.03 0.36
CA GLY A 244 -1.87 -24.02 1.08
C GLY A 244 -0.78 -23.13 0.47
N GLN A 245 -1.06 -22.43 -0.64
CA GLN A 245 -0.15 -21.46 -1.23
C GLN A 245 -0.60 -20.01 -0.95
N GLY A 246 0.21 -19.05 -1.39
CA GLY A 246 -0.09 -17.62 -1.34
C GLY A 246 0.08 -16.95 -2.70
N ALA A 247 -0.07 -15.62 -2.70
CA ALA A 247 0.20 -14.78 -3.87
C ALA A 247 1.33 -13.80 -3.57
N VAL A 248 2.13 -13.47 -4.58
CA VAL A 248 3.20 -12.48 -4.49
C VAL A 248 2.96 -11.39 -5.53
N ALA A 249 2.55 -10.21 -5.09
CA ALA A 249 2.37 -9.05 -5.95
C ALA A 249 3.71 -8.37 -6.26
N PHE A 250 3.93 -8.02 -7.52
CA PHE A 250 5.11 -7.28 -7.98
C PHE A 250 4.77 -6.35 -9.14
N CYS A 251 5.58 -5.30 -9.36
CA CYS A 251 5.41 -4.40 -10.48
C CYS A 251 6.76 -3.93 -11.04
N ASN A 252 7.00 -2.62 -11.14
CA ASN A 252 8.31 -2.06 -11.47
C ASN A 252 9.17 -1.80 -10.23
N THR A 253 8.63 -1.11 -9.21
CA THR A 253 9.33 -0.70 -7.97
C THR A 253 8.41 -0.75 -6.73
N GLY A 254 7.55 -1.77 -6.65
CA GLY A 254 6.68 -2.03 -5.49
C GLY A 254 5.48 -1.10 -5.31
N HIS A 255 5.39 0.01 -6.05
CA HIS A 255 4.34 1.01 -5.90
C HIS A 255 2.94 0.52 -6.33
N TRP A 256 2.77 0.10 -7.59
CA TRP A 256 1.49 -0.50 -8.03
C TRP A 256 1.23 -1.87 -7.40
N ALA A 257 2.27 -2.61 -7.06
CA ALA A 257 2.12 -3.90 -6.39
C ALA A 257 1.60 -3.78 -4.95
N ALA A 258 1.87 -2.65 -4.29
CA ALA A 258 1.27 -2.37 -3.00
C ALA A 258 -0.25 -2.20 -3.10
N THR A 259 -0.76 -1.64 -4.21
CA THR A 259 -2.21 -1.58 -4.49
C THR A 259 -2.82 -2.97 -4.57
N ASP A 260 -2.22 -3.87 -5.36
CA ASP A 260 -2.70 -5.24 -5.51
C ASP A 260 -2.61 -6.02 -4.20
N TRP A 261 -1.49 -5.89 -3.49
CA TRP A 261 -1.34 -6.48 -2.16
C TRP A 261 -2.45 -5.98 -1.22
N PHE A 262 -2.73 -4.68 -1.17
CA PHE A 262 -3.76 -4.11 -0.33
C PHE A 262 -5.17 -4.58 -0.74
N GLY A 263 -5.46 -4.60 -2.04
CA GLY A 263 -6.74 -5.07 -2.57
C GLY A 263 -7.01 -6.54 -2.26
N MET A 264 -6.04 -7.40 -2.50
CA MET A 264 -6.15 -8.83 -2.21
C MET A 264 -6.16 -9.11 -0.69
N SER A 265 -5.17 -8.61 0.05
CA SER A 265 -4.99 -8.92 1.48
C SER A 265 -6.02 -8.22 2.36
N GLU A 266 -6.09 -6.90 2.26
CA GLU A 266 -6.76 -6.09 3.28
C GLU A 266 -8.25 -5.92 2.95
N VAL A 267 -8.59 -5.65 1.70
CA VAL A 267 -9.99 -5.41 1.31
C VAL A 267 -10.73 -6.71 1.01
N ALA A 268 -10.15 -7.57 0.16
CA ALA A 268 -10.78 -8.84 -0.22
C ALA A 268 -10.63 -9.94 0.85
N GLY A 269 -9.63 -9.83 1.74
CA GLY A 269 -9.38 -10.81 2.81
C GLY A 269 -8.67 -12.08 2.33
N MET A 270 -7.94 -12.04 1.22
CA MET A 270 -7.14 -13.15 0.74
C MET A 270 -5.94 -13.38 1.68
N PRO A 271 -5.78 -14.59 2.26
CA PRO A 271 -4.66 -14.88 3.15
C PRO A 271 -3.35 -15.05 2.37
N HIS A 272 -2.22 -14.93 3.07
CA HIS A 272 -0.88 -15.23 2.55
C HIS A 272 -0.47 -14.44 1.29
N VAL A 273 -0.97 -13.21 1.14
CA VAL A 273 -0.53 -12.28 0.09
C VAL A 273 0.71 -11.52 0.56
N LYS A 274 1.78 -11.60 -0.23
CA LYS A 274 3.05 -10.92 -0.01
C LYS A 274 3.33 -9.88 -1.08
N LEU A 275 4.20 -8.94 -0.77
CA LEU A 275 4.68 -7.90 -1.68
C LEU A 275 6.16 -8.10 -1.99
N TYR A 276 6.50 -8.31 -3.26
CA TYR A 276 7.88 -8.21 -3.75
C TYR A 276 8.17 -6.78 -4.21
N ALA A 277 8.60 -5.98 -3.23
CA ALA A 277 8.74 -4.53 -3.39
C ALA A 277 9.85 -4.12 -4.36
N GLY A 278 10.96 -4.87 -4.39
CA GLY A 278 12.05 -4.67 -5.35
C GLY A 278 11.59 -4.83 -6.80
N SER A 279 10.65 -5.75 -7.03
CA SER A 279 9.91 -5.86 -8.30
C SER A 279 10.83 -6.06 -9.52
N MET A 280 10.39 -5.70 -10.74
CA MET A 280 11.15 -5.92 -11.96
C MET A 280 12.47 -5.13 -12.04
N VAL A 281 12.54 -3.96 -11.41
CA VAL A 281 13.82 -3.22 -11.33
C VAL A 281 14.84 -4.05 -10.58
N ASP A 282 14.50 -4.53 -9.39
CA ASP A 282 15.37 -5.39 -8.60
C ASP A 282 15.69 -6.71 -9.33
N TRP A 283 14.68 -7.39 -9.88
CA TRP A 283 14.87 -8.66 -10.58
C TRP A 283 15.87 -8.58 -11.73
N THR A 284 15.73 -7.55 -12.56
CA THR A 284 16.53 -7.42 -13.79
C THR A 284 17.95 -6.92 -13.56
N GLN A 285 18.32 -6.53 -12.33
CA GLN A 285 19.70 -6.14 -12.05
C GLN A 285 20.68 -7.31 -11.97
N GLN A 286 20.21 -8.51 -11.65
CA GLN A 286 21.04 -9.70 -11.49
C GLN A 286 21.68 -10.14 -12.83
N PRO A 287 22.89 -10.69 -12.83
CA PRO A 287 23.51 -11.20 -14.06
C PRO A 287 22.83 -12.49 -14.55
N ASP A 288 22.38 -13.36 -13.64
CA ASP A 288 21.88 -14.71 -13.94
C ASP A 288 20.39 -14.87 -13.55
N TYR A 289 19.49 -14.10 -14.16
CA TYR A 289 18.05 -14.31 -14.00
C TYR A 289 17.50 -15.38 -14.97
N PRO A 290 16.48 -16.16 -14.55
CA PRO A 290 15.64 -16.91 -15.47
C PRO A 290 15.11 -16.02 -16.61
N ALA A 291 15.02 -16.57 -17.81
CA ALA A 291 14.49 -15.84 -18.96
C ALA A 291 13.08 -15.32 -18.66
N LEU A 292 12.86 -14.03 -18.89
CA LEU A 292 11.54 -13.41 -18.71
C LEU A 292 10.56 -13.93 -19.77
N GLN A 293 9.30 -14.10 -19.37
CA GLN A 293 8.20 -14.33 -20.30
C GLN A 293 7.81 -13.03 -20.99
N ASN A 294 7.26 -13.16 -22.21
CA ASN A 294 6.87 -12.05 -23.07
C ASN A 294 8.02 -11.06 -23.39
N ALA A 295 9.28 -11.46 -23.17
CA ALA A 295 10.41 -10.61 -23.52
C ALA A 295 10.49 -10.46 -25.05
N PRO A 296 10.69 -9.24 -25.58
CA PRO A 296 10.84 -9.03 -27.02
C PRO A 296 12.05 -9.80 -27.54
N GLY A 297 11.98 -10.30 -28.77
CA GLY A 297 13.11 -10.98 -29.41
C GLY A 297 14.33 -10.05 -29.57
N ARG A 298 15.54 -10.61 -29.71
CA ARG A 298 16.79 -9.83 -29.83
C ARG A 298 16.75 -8.75 -30.92
N GLY A 299 16.15 -9.06 -32.07
CA GLY A 299 15.99 -8.11 -33.17
C GLY A 299 15.11 -6.91 -32.81
N GLU A 300 14.01 -7.15 -32.09
CA GLU A 300 13.11 -6.11 -31.62
C GLU A 300 13.75 -5.25 -30.51
N GLN A 301 14.52 -5.88 -29.61
CA GLN A 301 15.29 -5.16 -28.61
C GLN A 301 16.29 -4.19 -29.24
N LEU A 302 17.03 -4.63 -30.27
CA LEU A 302 17.97 -3.79 -31.01
C LEU A 302 17.26 -2.62 -31.68
N MET A 303 16.15 -2.85 -32.38
CA MET A 303 15.36 -1.77 -33.00
C MET A 303 14.90 -0.72 -31.98
N ARG A 304 14.39 -1.16 -30.84
CA ARG A 304 13.93 -0.25 -29.76
C ARG A 304 15.09 0.55 -29.18
N ALA A 305 16.25 -0.09 -28.94
CA ALA A 305 17.44 0.61 -28.46
C ALA A 305 17.91 1.67 -29.46
N THR A 306 17.89 1.37 -30.77
CA THR A 306 18.22 2.32 -31.83
C THR A 306 17.24 3.49 -31.86
N GLN A 307 15.93 3.23 -31.75
CA GLN A 307 14.90 4.27 -31.70
C GLN A 307 15.06 5.20 -30.48
N GLN A 308 15.29 4.63 -29.30
CA GLN A 308 15.52 5.42 -28.08
C GLN A 308 16.81 6.25 -28.14
N TRP A 309 17.90 5.68 -28.69
CA TRP A 309 19.14 6.43 -28.89
C TRP A 309 18.94 7.59 -29.86
N TRP A 310 18.22 7.36 -30.96
CA TRP A 310 17.94 8.39 -31.95
C TRP A 310 17.08 9.52 -31.35
N GLN A 311 16.01 9.18 -30.63
CA GLN A 311 15.19 10.16 -29.92
C GLN A 311 16.01 10.98 -28.91
N ARG A 312 16.90 10.36 -28.13
CA ARG A 312 17.74 11.10 -27.16
C ARG A 312 18.79 12.00 -27.81
N LYS A 313 19.22 11.68 -29.03
CA LYS A 313 20.32 12.37 -29.70
C LYS A 313 19.84 13.51 -30.60
N PHE A 314 18.62 13.42 -31.12
CA PHE A 314 18.14 14.30 -32.19
C PHE A 314 16.78 14.98 -31.93
N ASN A 315 16.06 14.61 -30.86
CA ASN A 315 14.88 15.32 -30.36
C ASN A 315 15.17 15.96 -28.99
#